data_AF-A0A0G0AZL5-F1
#
_entry.id   AF-A0A0G0AZL5-F1
#
_cell.length_a   1.000
_cell.length_b   1.000
_cell.length_c   1.000
_cell.angle_alpha   90.00
_cell.angle_beta   90.00
_cell.angle_gamma   90.00
#
_symmetry.space_group_name_H-M   'P 1'
#
loop_
_entity.id
_entity.type
_entity.pdbx_description
1 polymer ?
#
loop_
_entity_poly.entity_id
_entity_poly.type
_entity_poly.pdbx_seq_one_letter_code
_entity_poly.pdbx_strand_id
1 'polypeptide(L)'
;MKLFQRIYEFIKAIFKYLRKIFIFFLKIILVCYKATFSPILKYLFGGGCRYKPTCSEYSVVVIEKYGIIKGGLLSFKRILSCNNFFKV
;
A
#
# COMPACT_ATOMS: atom_id res chain seq x y z
N MET A 1 22.01 19.47 -23.92
CA MET A 1 20.56 19.17 -23.70
C MET A 1 20.19 17.67 -23.73
N LYS A 2 20.82 16.79 -24.52
CA LYS A 2 20.52 15.33 -24.56
C LYS A 2 20.96 14.52 -23.32
N LEU A 3 21.98 15.00 -22.60
CA LEU A 3 22.52 14.34 -21.40
C LEU A 3 21.51 14.34 -20.24
N PHE A 4 20.86 15.48 -19.99
CA PHE A 4 19.84 15.63 -18.95
C PHE A 4 18.62 14.73 -19.20
N GLN A 5 18.18 14.64 -20.46
CA GLN A 5 17.08 13.75 -20.87
C GLN A 5 17.41 12.27 -20.60
N ARG A 6 18.64 11.84 -20.92
CA ARG A 6 19.09 10.46 -20.62
C ARG A 6 19.14 10.18 -19.13
N ILE A 7 19.63 11.13 -18.33
CA ILE A 7 19.68 11.00 -16.86
C ILE A 7 18.26 10.89 -16.29
N TYR A 8 17.31 11.72 -16.76
CA TYR A 8 15.92 11.67 -16.32
C TYR A 8 15.24 10.33 -16.66
N GLU A 9 15.40 9.83 -17.88
CA GLU A 9 14.85 8.52 -18.27
C GLU A 9 15.47 7.37 -17.48
N PHE A 10 16.77 7.44 -17.16
CA PHE A 10 17.45 6.44 -16.33
C PHE A 10 16.92 6.46 -14.89
N ILE A 11 16.80 7.64 -14.27
CA ILE A 11 16.21 7.81 -12.93
C ILE A 11 14.76 7.30 -12.91
N LYS A 12 13.97 7.63 -13.93
CA LYS A 12 12.58 7.18 -14.06
C LYS A 12 12.47 5.66 -14.21
N ALA A 13 13.37 5.03 -14.95
CA ALA A 13 13.46 3.58 -15.07
C ALA A 13 13.81 2.92 -13.72
N ILE A 14 14.79 3.46 -13.00
CA ILE A 14 15.16 3.02 -11.65
C ILE A 14 13.97 3.11 -10.70
N PHE A 15 13.28 4.25 -10.64
CA PHE A 15 12.09 4.43 -9.81
C PHE A 15 10.95 3.48 -10.18
N LYS A 16 10.77 3.19 -11.48
CA LYS A 16 9.79 2.20 -11.95
C LYS A 16 10.11 0.80 -11.43
N TYR A 17 11.39 0.42 -11.42
CA TYR A 17 11.84 -0.89 -10.97
C TYR A 17 11.75 -1.04 -9.45
N LEU A 18 12.24 -0.04 -8.70
CA LEU A 18 12.11 0.06 -7.24
C LEU A 18 10.65 -0.03 -6.80
N ARG A 19 9.75 0.68 -7.49
CA ARG A 19 8.31 0.61 -7.19
C ARG A 19 7.74 -0.80 -7.39
N LYS A 20 8.15 -1.52 -8.44
CA LYS A 20 7.71 -2.91 -8.68
C LYS A 20 8.17 -3.84 -7.56
N ILE A 21 9.44 -3.73 -7.17
CA ILE A 21 10.02 -4.49 -6.05
C ILE A 21 9.25 -4.21 -4.76
N PHE A 22 9.02 -2.93 -4.44
CA PHE A 22 8.32 -2.54 -3.23
C PHE A 22 6.89 -3.09 -3.16
N ILE A 23 6.15 -3.03 -4.28
CA ILE A 23 4.78 -3.58 -4.37
C ILE A 23 4.78 -5.11 -4.19
N PHE A 24 5.78 -5.80 -4.74
CA PHE A 24 5.92 -7.25 -4.58
C PHE A 24 6.11 -7.64 -3.12
N PHE A 25 7.03 -6.99 -2.41
CA PHE A 25 7.23 -7.22 -0.97
C PHE A 25 5.97 -6.89 -0.15
N LEU A 26 5.30 -5.78 -0.44
CA LEU A 26 4.04 -5.40 0.22
C LEU A 26 2.95 -6.46 0.07
N LYS A 27 2.79 -7.02 -1.14
CA LYS A 27 1.81 -8.10 -1.40
C LYS A 27 2.15 -9.36 -0.60
N ILE A 28 3.42 -9.75 -0.53
CA ILE A 28 3.86 -10.92 0.26
C ILE A 28 3.54 -10.72 1.74
N ILE A 29 3.93 -9.57 2.31
CA ILE A 29 3.67 -9.26 3.73
C ILE A 29 2.17 -9.29 4.02
N LEU A 30 1.35 -8.75 3.12
CA LEU A 30 -0.11 -8.76 3.23
C LEU A 30 -0.72 -10.16 3.23
N VAL A 31 -0.26 -11.03 2.34
CA VAL A 31 -0.75 -12.42 2.23
C VAL A 31 -0.34 -13.20 3.47
N CYS A 32 0.91 -13.07 3.92
CA CYS A 32 1.39 -13.70 5.15
C CYS A 32 0.59 -13.20 6.36
N TYR A 33 0.37 -11.89 6.48
CA TYR A 33 -0.43 -11.30 7.55
C TYR A 33 -1.89 -11.79 7.54
N LYS A 34 -2.52 -11.88 6.36
CA LYS A 34 -3.89 -12.42 6.26
C LYS A 34 -3.95 -13.90 6.62
N ALA A 35 -2.96 -14.70 6.23
CA ALA A 35 -2.93 -16.12 6.50
C ALA A 35 -2.77 -16.45 7.99
N THR A 36 -1.93 -15.68 8.72
CA THR A 36 -1.61 -15.95 10.12
C THR A 36 -2.45 -15.13 11.10
N PHE A 37 -2.54 -13.81 10.90
CA PHE A 37 -3.17 -12.91 11.87
C PHE A 37 -4.68 -12.74 11.66
N SER A 38 -5.20 -12.84 10.43
CA SER A 38 -6.64 -12.62 10.19
C SER A 38 -7.58 -13.58 10.91
N PRO A 39 -7.30 -14.90 11.05
CA PRO A 39 -8.17 -15.78 11.83
C PRO A 39 -8.01 -15.53 13.34
N ILE A 40 -6.78 -15.25 13.80
CA ILE A 40 -6.46 -15.03 15.22
C ILE A 40 -7.05 -13.72 15.74
N LEU A 41 -6.90 -12.59 15.02
CA LEU A 41 -7.48 -11.30 15.43
C LEU A 41 -9.01 -11.32 15.40
N LYS A 42 -9.60 -12.01 14.42
CA LYS A 42 -11.05 -12.13 14.32
C LYS A 42 -11.63 -13.01 15.44
N TYR A 43 -10.88 -14.03 15.86
CA TYR A 43 -11.21 -14.90 16.98
C TYR A 43 -11.02 -14.21 18.35
N LEU A 44 -9.96 -13.43 18.54
CA LEU A 44 -9.68 -12.75 19.83
C LEU A 44 -10.37 -11.39 20.03
N PHE A 45 -10.50 -10.57 18.98
CA PHE A 45 -10.91 -9.16 19.12
C PHE A 45 -12.17 -8.80 18.32
N GLY A 46 -12.73 -9.72 17.53
CA GLY A 46 -13.94 -9.48 16.72
C GLY A 46 -13.82 -8.37 15.66
N GLY A 47 -12.68 -7.69 15.57
CA GLY A 47 -12.42 -6.55 14.71
C GLY A 47 -11.66 -6.93 13.44
N GLY A 48 -12.22 -6.55 12.30
CA GLY A 48 -11.54 -6.59 11.00
C GLY A 48 -11.52 -5.20 10.35
N CYS A 49 -10.81 -5.06 9.23
CA CYS A 49 -10.93 -3.87 8.41
C CYS A 49 -12.41 -3.59 8.08
N ARG A 50 -12.91 -2.39 8.41
CA ARG A 50 -14.31 -1.98 8.19
C ARG A 50 -14.69 -2.02 6.71
N TYR A 51 -13.73 -1.74 5.84
CA TYR A 51 -13.94 -1.67 4.40
C TYR A 51 -13.40 -2.91 3.69
N LYS A 52 -14.05 -3.31 2.59
CA LYS A 52 -13.53 -4.25 1.60
C LYS A 52 -13.18 -3.48 0.31
N PRO A 53 -12.02 -3.73 -0.34
CA PRO A 53 -10.88 -4.51 0.16
C PRO A 53 -10.27 -3.88 1.43
N THR A 54 -9.46 -4.64 2.18
CA THR A 54 -8.86 -4.16 3.44
C THR A 54 -8.00 -2.92 3.20
N CYS A 55 -7.74 -2.11 4.23
CA CYS A 55 -6.91 -0.91 4.11
C CYS A 55 -5.55 -1.19 3.49
N SER A 56 -4.91 -2.29 3.89
CA SER A 56 -3.62 -2.71 3.34
C SER A 56 -3.72 -3.19 1.88
N GLU A 57 -4.76 -3.94 1.50
CA GLU A 57 -5.01 -4.28 0.08
C GLU A 57 -5.29 -3.04 -0.77
N TYR A 58 -6.10 -2.13 -0.25
CA TYR A 58 -6.37 -0.86 -0.88
C TYR A 58 -5.08 -0.07 -1.10
N SER A 59 -4.18 -0.05 -0.10
CA SER A 59 -2.87 0.63 -0.22
C SER A 59 -2.08 0.13 -1.41
N VAL A 60 -2.03 -1.19 -1.61
CA VAL A 60 -1.35 -1.80 -2.75
C VAL A 60 -1.96 -1.32 -4.07
N VAL A 61 -3.30 -1.35 -4.19
CA VAL A 61 -4.00 -0.92 -5.41
C VAL A 61 -3.76 0.55 -5.74
N VAL A 62 -3.84 1.43 -4.74
CA VAL A 62 -3.65 2.88 -5.00
C VAL A 62 -2.20 3.26 -5.23
N ILE A 63 -1.24 2.57 -4.60
CA ILE A 63 0.20 2.78 -4.88
C ILE A 63 0.55 2.28 -6.29
N GLU A 64 -0.05 1.18 -6.72
CA GLU A 64 0.13 0.65 -8.08
C GLU A 64 -0.45 1.61 -9.13
N LYS A 65 -1.66 2.15 -8.87
CA LYS A 65 -2.38 3.04 -9.80
C LYS A 65 -1.87 4.49 -9.81
N TYR A 66 -1.55 5.06 -8.64
CA TYR A 66 -1.25 6.49 -8.49
C TYR A 66 0.18 6.79 -8.05
N GLY A 67 1.01 5.77 -7.81
CA GLY A 67 2.37 5.92 -7.31
C GLY A 67 2.44 6.09 -5.79
N ILE A 68 3.66 6.15 -5.24
CA ILE A 68 3.91 6.11 -3.79
C ILE A 68 3.35 7.36 -3.08
N ILE A 69 3.48 8.54 -3.68
CA ILE A 69 3.06 9.80 -3.04
C ILE A 69 1.52 9.88 -2.96
N LYS A 70 0.85 9.87 -4.12
CA LYS A 70 -0.61 9.98 -4.17
C LYS A 70 -1.30 8.73 -3.63
N GLY A 71 -0.76 7.55 -3.91
CA GLY A 71 -1.23 6.29 -3.33
C GLY A 71 -1.05 6.27 -1.81
N GLY A 72 0.07 6.76 -1.28
CA GLY A 72 0.33 6.88 0.14
C GLY A 72 -0.69 7.76 0.86
N LEU A 73 -0.98 8.96 0.32
CA LEU A 73 -2.01 9.85 0.87
C LEU A 73 -3.40 9.21 0.90
N LEU A 74 -3.80 8.54 -0.19
CA LEU A 74 -5.09 7.84 -0.28
C LEU A 74 -5.16 6.68 0.72
N SER A 75 -4.08 5.93 0.86
CA SER A 75 -3.94 4.83 1.83
C SER A 75 -4.08 5.32 3.25
N PHE A 76 -3.36 6.40 3.58
CA PHE A 76 -3.36 7.01 4.91
C PHE A 76 -4.74 7.53 5.29
N LYS A 77 -5.42 8.25 4.37
CA LYS A 77 -6.80 8.70 4.57
C LYS A 77 -7.74 7.54 4.90
N ARG A 78 -7.60 6.40 4.22
CA ARG A 78 -8.44 5.22 4.46
C ARG A 78 -8.12 4.53 5.79
N ILE A 79 -6.84 4.45 6.17
CA ILE A 79 -6.41 3.90 7.47
C ILE A 79 -7.01 4.73 8.61
N LEU A 80 -6.94 6.06 8.51
CA LEU A 80 -7.56 6.98 9.47
C LEU A 80 -9.07 6.74 9.60
N SER A 81 -9.79 6.60 8.47
CA SER A 81 -11.24 6.33 8.48
C SER A 81 -11.62 4.90 8.92
N CYS A 82 -10.66 3.97 8.96
CA CYS A 82 -10.89 2.58 9.35
C CYS A 82 -10.56 2.34 10.83
N ASN A 83 -9.62 3.10 11.39
CA ASN A 83 -9.28 3.00 12.80
C ASN A 83 -10.28 3.84 13.61
N ASN A 84 -10.96 3.21 14.57
CA ASN A 84 -11.97 3.87 15.41
C ASN A 84 -11.37 4.94 16.35
N PHE A 85 -10.03 5.08 16.36
CA PHE A 85 -9.28 6.07 17.13
C PHE A 85 -9.40 7.51 16.59
N PHE A 86 -9.67 7.69 15.29
CA PHE A 86 -9.89 9.00 14.68
C PHE A 86 -11.34 9.10 14.19
N LYS A 87 -12.30 9.10 15.13
CA LYS A 87 -13.63 9.64 14.82
C LYS A 87 -13.47 11.15 14.61
N VAL A 88 -13.43 11.56 13.35
CA VAL A 88 -13.88 12.90 12.92
C VAL A 88 -15.29 12.75 12.41
#